data_AF-A0A7Y2FYE3-F1
#
_entry.id   AF-A0A7Y2FYE3-F1
#
_cell.length_a   1.000
_cell.length_b   1.000
_cell.length_c   1.000
_cell.angle_alpha   90.00
_cell.angle_beta   90.00
_cell.angle_gamma   90.00
#
_symmetry.space_group_name_H-M   'P 1'
#
loop_
_entity.id
_entity.type
_entity.pdbx_description
1 polymer ?
#
loop_
_entity_poly.entity_id
_entity_poly.type
_entity_poly.pdbx_seq_one_letter_code
_entity_poly.pdbx_strand_id
1 'polypeptide(L)'
;MKKQLLTILSAIFMLFGFISLSAQVTCESPNVIINDDIEAYTTGDATGQASHWISWPGATIGGEVSEDFAESGTKSIKIDGNTSGQDALLFVGDQTTGHFIIKWDMYIPDSKLAYFNLQHEAPTSTAGFWGFDAFFELDGMGRLSLFAAEDIP
;
A
#
# COMPACT_ATOMS: atom_id res chain seq x y z
N MET A 1 -73.41 7.45 26.94
CA MET A 1 -72.15 8.08 26.50
C MET A 1 -70.97 7.37 27.17
N LYS A 2 -70.13 6.67 26.40
CA LYS A 2 -68.66 6.63 26.48
C LYS A 2 -68.11 5.41 25.72
N LYS A 3 -67.69 5.68 24.48
CA LYS A 3 -66.81 4.86 23.64
C LYS A 3 -65.35 5.03 24.13
N GLN A 4 -64.54 4.00 23.90
CA GLN A 4 -63.07 4.01 23.76
C GLN A 4 -62.18 4.17 25.02
N LEU A 5 -61.48 3.08 25.38
CA LEU A 5 -60.09 2.96 25.89
C LEU A 5 -59.96 1.49 26.38
N LEU A 6 -58.98 0.65 26.08
CA LEU A 6 -57.76 0.73 25.28
C LEU A 6 -57.24 -0.71 25.17
N THR A 7 -57.46 -1.37 24.04
CA THR A 7 -56.87 -2.68 23.71
C THR A 7 -55.49 -2.46 23.11
N ILE A 8 -54.48 -2.06 23.91
CA ILE A 8 -53.08 -1.98 23.46
C ILE A 8 -52.16 -2.28 24.65
N LEU A 9 -52.08 -3.56 25.03
CA LEU A 9 -51.00 -4.07 25.88
C LEU A 9 -50.38 -5.35 25.30
N SER A 10 -50.44 -5.48 23.97
CA SER A 10 -49.62 -6.41 23.20
C SER A 10 -48.69 -5.58 22.32
N ALA A 11 -47.40 -5.91 22.33
CA ALA A 11 -46.35 -5.39 21.46
C ALA A 11 -45.58 -4.14 21.91
N ILE A 12 -45.03 -4.12 23.13
CA ILE A 12 -43.78 -3.36 23.39
C ILE A 12 -42.84 -4.22 24.26
N PHE A 13 -42.58 -5.45 23.82
CA PHE A 13 -41.27 -6.05 24.08
C PHE A 13 -40.44 -5.64 22.86
N MET A 14 -39.90 -4.41 22.91
CA MET A 14 -38.88 -3.99 21.95
C MET A 14 -37.76 -5.00 22.07
N LEU A 15 -37.69 -5.85 21.04
CA LEU A 15 -36.54 -6.58 20.62
C LEU A 15 -35.39 -5.57 20.55
N PHE A 16 -34.64 -5.40 21.64
CA PHE A 16 -33.30 -4.85 21.61
C PHE A 16 -32.45 -5.90 20.88
N GLY A 17 -32.68 -6.01 19.57
CA GLY A 17 -31.71 -6.59 18.67
C GLY A 17 -30.46 -5.76 18.87
N PHE A 18 -29.45 -6.34 19.50
CA PHE A 18 -28.08 -5.90 19.35
C PHE A 18 -27.77 -5.98 17.85
N ILE A 19 -28.10 -4.92 17.12
CA ILE A 19 -27.53 -4.65 15.82
C ILE A 19 -26.07 -4.39 16.16
N SER A 20 -25.25 -5.44 16.09
CA SER A 20 -23.81 -5.29 16.00
C SER A 20 -23.57 -4.39 14.81
N LEU A 21 -23.31 -3.11 15.07
CA LEU A 21 -22.88 -2.15 14.07
C LEU A 21 -21.48 -2.58 13.67
N SER A 22 -21.36 -3.56 12.78
CA SER A 22 -20.08 -3.88 12.16
C SER A 22 -19.66 -2.62 11.43
N ALA A 23 -18.52 -2.05 11.80
CA ALA A 23 -17.97 -0.88 11.13
C ALA A 23 -17.95 -1.15 9.62
N GLN A 24 -18.67 -0.34 8.85
CA GLN A 24 -18.71 -0.50 7.40
C GLN A 24 -17.33 -0.14 6.86
N VAL A 25 -16.73 -1.06 6.09
CA VAL A 25 -15.49 -0.79 5.38
C VAL A 25 -15.79 0.27 4.33
N THR A 26 -15.11 1.41 4.42
CA THR A 26 -15.23 2.53 3.49
C THR A 26 -13.83 2.99 3.09
N CYS A 27 -13.72 3.84 2.07
CA CYS A 27 -12.42 4.43 1.72
C CYS A 27 -11.83 5.28 2.85
N GLU A 28 -12.68 5.81 3.74
CA GLU A 28 -12.27 6.61 4.92
C GLU A 28 -11.88 5.74 6.12
N SER A 29 -12.26 4.46 6.10
CA SER A 29 -11.93 3.46 7.14
C SER A 29 -11.74 2.09 6.49
N PRO A 30 -10.65 1.90 5.72
CA PRO A 30 -10.39 0.64 5.06
C PRO A 30 -9.95 -0.43 6.06
N ASN A 31 -10.14 -1.70 5.70
CA ASN A 31 -9.45 -2.78 6.37
C ASN A 31 -7.95 -2.68 6.07
N VAL A 32 -7.11 -2.77 7.09
CA VAL A 32 -5.66 -2.72 6.94
C VAL A 32 -5.16 -4.09 6.51
N ILE A 33 -4.56 -4.17 5.32
CA ILE A 33 -3.90 -5.38 4.81
C ILE A 33 -2.43 -5.39 5.22
N ILE A 34 -1.75 -4.26 5.00
CA ILE A 34 -0.36 -4.03 5.38
C ILE A 34 -0.30 -2.67 6.07
N ASN A 35 0.39 -2.62 7.21
CA ASN A 35 0.78 -1.40 7.88
C ASN A 35 2.18 -1.61 8.43
N ASP A 36 3.13 -0.82 7.95
CA ASP A 36 4.54 -1.05 8.19
C ASP A 36 5.27 0.29 8.31
N ASP A 37 5.76 0.57 9.51
CA ASP A 37 6.54 1.76 9.83
C ASP A 37 8.06 1.49 9.76
N ILE A 38 8.47 0.27 9.38
CA ILE A 38 9.86 -0.17 9.23
C ILE A 38 10.66 -0.20 10.56
N GLU A 39 10.10 0.21 11.69
CA GLU A 39 10.84 0.34 12.96
C GLU A 39 11.28 -1.01 13.55
N ALA A 40 10.57 -2.08 13.22
CA ALA A 40 10.91 -3.44 13.66
C ALA A 40 12.14 -4.03 12.95
N TYR A 41 12.65 -3.37 11.92
CA TYR A 41 13.65 -3.90 11.01
C TYR A 41 15.06 -3.60 11.51
N THR A 42 15.97 -4.52 11.24
CA THR A 42 17.41 -4.25 11.32
C THR A 42 17.88 -3.48 10.10
N THR A 43 18.84 -2.56 10.27
CA THR A 43 19.45 -1.82 9.15
C THR A 43 20.14 -2.77 8.16
N GLY A 44 20.05 -2.47 6.86
CA GLY A 44 20.55 -3.34 5.78
C GLY A 44 19.43 -3.84 4.87
N ASP A 45 19.57 -5.02 4.27
CA ASP A 45 18.58 -5.53 3.29
C ASP A 45 17.20 -5.77 3.94
N ALA A 46 16.15 -5.20 3.35
CA ALA A 46 14.77 -5.38 3.79
C ALA A 46 14.22 -6.79 3.47
N THR A 47 14.82 -7.50 2.51
CA THR A 47 14.35 -8.79 2.04
C THR A 47 14.23 -9.81 3.17
N GLY A 48 13.02 -10.36 3.34
CA GLY A 48 12.78 -11.42 4.34
C GLY A 48 12.69 -10.93 5.79
N GLN A 49 12.83 -9.62 6.05
CA GLN A 49 12.51 -9.05 7.36
C GLN A 49 10.99 -8.96 7.59
N ALA A 50 10.21 -8.91 6.50
CA ALA A 50 8.78 -9.20 6.49
C ALA A 50 8.39 -9.97 5.22
N SER A 51 7.19 -10.57 5.23
CA SER A 51 6.69 -11.38 4.10
C SER A 51 6.39 -10.57 2.84
N HIS A 52 6.25 -9.25 2.94
CA HIS A 52 5.87 -8.38 1.83
C HIS A 52 7.04 -7.65 1.17
N TRP A 53 8.24 -7.63 1.76
CA TRP A 53 9.43 -7.07 1.13
C TRP A 53 10.31 -8.16 0.52
N ILE A 54 10.46 -8.12 -0.79
CA ILE A 54 11.37 -9.01 -1.53
C ILE A 54 12.23 -8.24 -2.51
N SER A 55 13.35 -8.85 -2.93
CA SER A 55 14.11 -8.38 -4.08
C SER A 55 13.37 -8.71 -5.38
N TRP A 56 13.36 -7.77 -6.33
CA TRP A 56 12.90 -8.03 -7.70
C TRP A 56 13.63 -9.26 -8.30
N PRO A 57 13.01 -10.06 -9.18
CA PRO A 57 13.71 -11.17 -9.83
C PRO A 57 14.97 -10.70 -10.56
N GLY A 58 16.13 -11.24 -10.15
CA GLY A 58 17.44 -10.87 -10.69
C GLY A 58 18.21 -9.83 -9.87
N ALA A 59 17.56 -9.20 -8.89
CA ALA A 59 18.20 -8.34 -7.90
C ALA A 59 18.78 -9.17 -6.75
N THR A 60 19.71 -8.55 -5.99
CA THR A 60 20.36 -9.19 -4.85
C THR A 60 19.85 -8.70 -3.50
N ILE A 61 19.13 -7.58 -3.49
CA ILE A 61 18.62 -6.90 -2.29
C ILE A 61 17.32 -6.15 -2.65
N GLY A 62 16.36 -6.15 -1.73
CA GLY A 62 14.98 -5.68 -1.95
C GLY A 62 14.69 -4.28 -1.41
N GLY A 63 15.76 -3.51 -1.13
CA GLY A 63 15.71 -2.21 -0.47
C GLY A 63 16.65 -2.17 0.72
N GLU A 64 17.14 -0.98 1.06
CA GLU A 64 18.01 -0.78 2.22
C GLU A 64 17.21 -0.14 3.36
N VAL A 65 17.05 -0.84 4.48
CA VAL A 65 16.60 -0.26 5.76
C VAL A 65 17.70 0.68 6.27
N SER A 66 17.40 1.97 6.33
CA SER A 66 18.34 3.03 6.69
C SER A 66 17.79 3.94 7.78
N GLU A 67 18.70 4.56 8.53
CA GLU A 67 18.43 5.58 9.55
C GLU A 67 18.73 7.00 9.05
N ASP A 68 19.06 7.17 7.76
CA ASP A 68 19.43 8.46 7.17
C ASP A 68 18.27 9.47 7.19
N PHE A 69 17.06 9.00 6.86
CA PHE A 69 15.82 9.75 6.82
C PHE A 69 14.65 8.84 7.21
N ALA A 70 13.65 9.38 7.88
CA ALA A 70 12.40 8.67 8.19
C ALA A 70 11.26 9.68 8.37
N GLU A 71 10.06 9.35 7.86
CA GLU A 71 8.86 10.15 8.11
C GLU A 71 8.30 9.88 9.51
N SER A 72 8.31 8.61 9.92
CA SER A 72 7.96 8.16 11.27
C SER A 72 9.14 7.49 11.93
N GLY A 73 9.31 7.67 13.24
CA GLY A 73 10.32 6.93 14.00
C GLY A 73 11.75 7.26 13.58
N THR A 74 12.53 6.23 13.24
CA THR A 74 13.96 6.31 12.97
C THR A 74 14.41 5.59 11.70
N LYS A 75 13.59 4.73 11.10
CA LYS A 75 13.95 3.88 9.96
C LYS A 75 13.04 4.11 8.77
N SER A 76 13.59 3.94 7.58
CA SER A 76 12.83 3.88 6.33
C SER A 76 13.52 2.96 5.31
N ILE A 77 12.84 2.70 4.19
CA ILE A 77 13.45 2.04 3.03
C ILE A 77 14.07 3.09 2.12
N LYS A 78 15.39 3.01 1.97
CA LYS A 78 16.20 3.85 1.09
C LYS A 78 16.46 3.14 -0.24
N ILE A 79 16.16 3.83 -1.33
CA ILE A 79 16.55 3.48 -2.70
C ILE A 79 17.49 4.56 -3.20
N ASP A 80 18.75 4.22 -3.49
CA ASP A 80 19.78 5.23 -3.77
C ASP A 80 20.56 5.02 -5.07
N GLY A 81 20.34 3.89 -5.76
CA GLY A 81 21.01 3.54 -7.01
C GLY A 81 22.52 3.31 -6.90
N ASN A 82 23.11 3.52 -5.72
CA ASN A 82 24.53 3.24 -5.44
C ASN A 82 24.69 1.81 -4.91
N THR A 83 23.64 1.28 -4.27
CA THR A 83 23.65 -0.06 -3.74
C THR A 83 23.50 -1.08 -4.88
N SER A 84 24.55 -1.87 -5.11
CA SER A 84 24.60 -2.80 -6.25
C SER A 84 23.51 -3.87 -6.15
N GLY A 85 22.77 -4.05 -7.25
CA GLY A 85 21.69 -5.03 -7.33
C GLY A 85 20.47 -4.71 -6.47
N GLN A 86 20.28 -3.44 -6.09
CA GLN A 86 19.08 -2.95 -5.40
C GLN A 86 17.91 -2.81 -6.37
N ASP A 87 16.86 -3.57 -6.10
CA ASP A 87 15.58 -3.43 -6.79
C ASP A 87 14.47 -3.96 -5.87
N ALA A 88 13.65 -3.04 -5.38
CA ALA A 88 12.69 -3.29 -4.31
C ALA A 88 11.33 -3.70 -4.88
N LEU A 89 10.78 -4.79 -4.35
CA LEU A 89 9.44 -5.27 -4.69
C LEU A 89 8.63 -5.47 -3.41
N LEU A 90 7.55 -4.68 -3.30
CA LEU A 90 6.58 -4.76 -2.22
C LEU A 90 5.34 -5.52 -2.68
N PHE A 91 5.04 -6.65 -2.04
CA PHE A 91 3.78 -7.36 -2.28
C PHE A 91 2.63 -6.71 -1.51
N VAL A 92 1.62 -6.26 -2.26
CA VAL A 92 0.42 -5.59 -1.72
C VAL A 92 -0.76 -6.55 -1.47
N GLY A 93 -0.50 -7.87 -1.54
CA GLY A 93 -1.45 -8.91 -1.13
C GLY A 93 -2.35 -9.49 -2.22
N ASP A 94 -1.96 -9.46 -3.50
CA ASP A 94 -2.62 -10.16 -4.62
C ASP A 94 -4.14 -9.96 -4.72
N GLN A 95 -4.58 -8.72 -4.55
CA GLN A 95 -5.99 -8.39 -4.51
C GLN A 95 -6.60 -8.37 -5.92
N THR A 96 -7.69 -9.13 -6.13
CA THR A 96 -8.31 -9.32 -7.46
C THR A 96 -9.70 -8.71 -7.61
N THR A 97 -10.33 -8.27 -6.51
CA THR A 97 -11.67 -7.66 -6.52
C THR A 97 -11.82 -6.61 -5.42
N GLY A 98 -12.59 -5.55 -5.67
CA GLY A 98 -12.84 -4.47 -4.70
C GLY A 98 -12.08 -3.18 -5.01
N HIS A 99 -12.04 -2.26 -4.05
CA HIS A 99 -11.27 -1.02 -4.12
C HIS A 99 -10.20 -1.02 -3.03
N PHE A 100 -8.98 -0.67 -3.41
CA PHE A 100 -7.81 -0.70 -2.53
C PHE A 100 -7.16 0.67 -2.46
N ILE A 101 -6.56 0.94 -1.31
CA ILE A 101 -5.83 2.17 -1.04
C ILE A 101 -4.40 1.76 -0.70
N ILE A 102 -3.46 2.32 -1.46
CA ILE A 102 -2.03 2.22 -1.17
C ILE A 102 -1.57 3.63 -0.81
N LYS A 103 -0.90 3.76 0.33
CA LYS A 103 -0.38 5.04 0.85
C LYS A 103 0.99 4.78 1.45
N TRP A 104 1.93 5.66 1.13
CA TRP A 104 3.25 5.70 1.73
C TRP A 104 3.80 7.13 1.57
N ASP A 105 4.78 7.47 2.40
CA ASP A 105 5.53 8.70 2.28
C ASP A 105 6.85 8.43 1.58
N MET A 106 7.23 9.30 0.66
CA MET A 106 8.46 9.16 -0.13
C MET A 106 9.21 10.49 -0.14
N TYR A 107 10.36 10.50 0.51
CA TYR A 107 11.29 11.63 0.45
C TYR A 107 12.21 11.50 -0.77
N ILE A 108 12.21 12.52 -1.63
CA ILE A 108 13.13 12.62 -2.78
C ILE A 108 14.12 13.74 -2.44
N PRO A 109 15.42 13.44 -2.26
CA PRO A 109 16.41 14.48 -2.00
C PRO A 109 16.53 15.47 -3.15
N ASP A 110 16.96 16.70 -2.85
CA ASP A 110 17.18 17.74 -3.85
C ASP A 110 18.07 17.24 -5.00
N SER A 111 17.69 17.61 -6.22
CA SER A 111 18.40 17.23 -7.46
C SER A 111 18.46 15.71 -7.72
N LYS A 112 17.52 14.94 -7.15
CA LYS A 112 17.34 13.51 -7.47
C LYS A 112 16.06 13.26 -8.24
N LEU A 113 16.10 12.21 -9.05
CA LEU A 113 14.95 11.62 -9.71
C LEU A 113 14.42 10.48 -8.85
N ALA A 114 13.13 10.18 -8.97
CA ALA A 114 12.55 8.98 -8.36
C ALA A 114 11.61 8.27 -9.33
N TYR A 115 11.44 6.98 -9.08
CA TYR A 115 10.61 6.09 -9.89
C TYR A 115 10.01 5.02 -9.01
N PHE A 116 8.73 4.72 -9.25
CA PHE A 116 8.13 3.46 -8.84
C PHE A 116 7.13 3.02 -9.92
N ASN A 117 6.76 1.76 -9.90
CA ASN A 117 5.68 1.24 -10.73
C ASN A 117 4.69 0.46 -9.88
N LEU A 118 3.51 0.23 -10.45
CA LEU A 118 2.57 -0.77 -9.94
C LEU A 118 2.46 -1.88 -10.97
N GLN A 119 2.64 -3.11 -10.53
CA GLN A 119 2.47 -4.30 -11.35
C GLN A 119 1.01 -4.77 -11.26
N HIS A 120 0.44 -5.26 -12.36
CA HIS A 120 -0.87 -5.94 -12.32
C HIS A 120 -0.77 -7.42 -11.92
N GLU A 121 0.43 -8.00 -12.01
CA GLU A 121 0.78 -9.37 -11.61
C GLU A 121 2.19 -9.37 -10.99
N ALA A 122 2.43 -10.23 -10.00
CA ALA A 122 3.77 -10.39 -9.44
C ALA A 122 4.75 -10.90 -10.53
N PRO A 123 5.93 -10.27 -10.70
CA PRO A 123 6.88 -10.68 -11.72
C PRO A 123 7.44 -12.08 -11.42
N THR A 124 7.53 -12.93 -12.44
CA THR A 124 8.15 -14.27 -12.36
C THR A 124 9.52 -14.33 -13.04
N SER A 125 9.92 -13.24 -13.68
CA SER A 125 11.20 -13.06 -14.37
C SER A 125 11.67 -11.61 -14.18
N THR A 126 12.82 -11.25 -14.75
CA THR A 126 13.27 -9.85 -14.78
C THR A 126 12.30 -8.94 -15.55
N ALA A 127 11.50 -9.51 -16.47
CA ALA A 127 10.38 -8.81 -17.07
C ALA A 127 9.18 -8.80 -16.11
N GLY A 128 8.67 -7.60 -15.86
CA GLY A 128 7.45 -7.35 -15.11
C GLY A 128 6.20 -7.27 -15.98
N PHE A 129 5.10 -7.00 -15.29
CA PHE A 129 3.74 -6.84 -15.77
C PHE A 129 3.23 -5.47 -15.33
N TRP A 130 3.77 -4.41 -15.94
CA TRP A 130 3.50 -3.02 -15.56
C TRP A 130 2.04 -2.64 -15.80
N GLY A 131 1.35 -2.19 -14.74
CA GLY A 131 0.09 -1.48 -14.83
C GLY A 131 0.33 0.00 -15.19
N PHE A 132 1.23 0.64 -14.46
CA PHE A 132 1.72 1.98 -14.77
C PHE A 132 3.10 2.24 -14.16
N ASP A 133 3.74 3.29 -14.65
CA ASP A 133 4.97 3.88 -14.14
C ASP A 133 4.71 5.29 -13.61
N ALA A 134 5.35 5.63 -12.50
CA ALA A 134 5.36 6.97 -11.93
C ALA A 134 6.80 7.49 -11.84
N PHE A 135 7.04 8.64 -12.45
CA PHE A 135 8.34 9.31 -12.49
C PHE A 135 8.26 10.66 -11.79
N PHE A 136 9.34 11.02 -11.10
CA PHE A 136 9.54 12.33 -10.48
C PHE A 136 10.80 12.95 -11.07
N GLU A 137 10.63 14.04 -11.80
CA GLU A 137 11.64 14.66 -12.65
C GLU A 137 12.38 15.81 -11.92
N LEU A 138 13.57 16.20 -12.42
CA LEU A 138 14.43 17.20 -11.76
C LEU A 138 13.83 18.60 -11.66
N ASP A 139 12.82 18.91 -12.47
CA ASP A 139 12.10 20.18 -12.46
C ASP A 139 10.88 20.18 -11.52
N GLY A 140 10.70 19.11 -10.74
CA GLY A 140 9.58 18.94 -9.83
C GLY A 140 8.30 18.46 -10.51
N MET A 141 8.34 18.14 -11.81
CA MET A 141 7.20 17.54 -12.49
C MET A 141 7.07 16.05 -12.14
N GLY A 142 5.83 15.61 -11.92
CA GLY A 142 5.47 14.19 -11.86
C GLY A 142 4.88 13.74 -13.21
N ARG A 143 5.28 12.56 -13.69
CA ARG A 143 4.75 11.95 -14.91
C ARG A 143 4.25 10.54 -14.65
N LEU A 144 3.03 10.25 -15.08
CA LEU A 144 2.49 8.90 -15.15
C LEU A 144 2.58 8.40 -16.60
N SER A 145 3.08 7.18 -16.78
CA SER A 145 3.10 6.51 -18.07
C SER A 145 2.35 5.18 -17.97
N LEU A 146 1.47 4.94 -18.93
CA LEU A 146 0.96 3.61 -19.18
C LEU A 146 1.96 2.92 -20.11
N PHE A 147 2.23 1.64 -19.88
CA PHE A 147 3.05 0.88 -20.80
C PHE A 147 2.30 0.77 -22.15
N ALA A 148 2.70 1.57 -23.14
CA ALA A 148 2.34 1.31 -24.52
C ALA A 148 3.36 0.29 -25.03
N ALA A 149 2.91 -0.90 -25.41
CA ALA A 149 3.75 -2.00 -25.89
C ALA A 149 4.51 -1.70 -27.21
N GLU A 150 4.59 -0.44 -27.65
CA GLU A 150 5.10 -0.04 -28.96
C GLU A 150 6.46 0.67 -28.97
N ASP A 151 7.05 1.01 -27.81
CA ASP A 151 8.34 1.72 -27.76
C ASP A 151 9.51 0.82 -27.29
N ILE A 152 9.83 -0.20 -28.08
CA ILE A 152 11.15 -0.85 -28.06
C ILE A 152 11.94 -0.35 -29.29
N PRO A 153 13.06 0.39 -29.12
CA PRO A 153 14.00 0.61 -30.22
C PRO A 153 14.73 -0.68 -30.63
#